data_AF-A0A444JXZ8-F1
#
_entry.id   AF-A0A444JXZ8-F1
#
_cell.length_a   1.000
_cell.length_b   1.000
_cell.length_c   1.000
_cell.angle_alpha   90.00
_cell.angle_beta   90.00
_cell.angle_gamma   90.00
#
_symmetry.space_group_name_H-M   'P 1'
#
loop_
_entity.id
_entity.type
_entity.pdbx_description
1 polymer ?
#
loop_
_entity_poly.entity_id
_entity_poly.type
_entity_poly.pdbx_seq_one_letter_code
_entity_poly.pdbx_strand_id
1 'polypeptide(L)'
;PLTDGPYPQHDIECLWTFILDSLAELHREQRIDAISITTHGATAVLVDAGGGLALPVLDYEFSGPDEFAEDYDLIRPPFVETGTPRLPAGLNIGAQLFWQQRRFPAEFAKAAAIVMYPQYWALRLTGVAVNE
;
A
#
# COMPACT_ATOMS: atom_id res chain seq x y z
N PRO A 1 10.91 7.73 -2.69
CA PRO A 1 10.46 7.44 -1.31
C PRO A 1 10.78 8.63 -0.40
N LEU A 2 9.89 8.94 0.52
CA LEU A 2 10.14 9.88 1.61
C LEU A 2 10.79 9.13 2.79
N THR A 3 11.59 9.83 3.58
CA THR A 3 12.30 9.27 4.75
C THR A 3 12.14 10.13 6.01
N ASP A 4 11.28 11.15 5.93
CA ASP A 4 10.94 12.08 7.00
C ASP A 4 9.74 11.64 7.86
N GLY A 5 9.11 10.52 7.48
CA GLY A 5 7.99 9.90 8.19
C GLY A 5 8.40 8.92 9.30
N PRO A 6 7.44 8.17 9.86
CA PRO A 6 7.71 7.15 10.88
C PRO A 6 8.55 5.97 10.38
N TYR A 7 8.62 5.78 9.05
CA TYR A 7 9.44 4.80 8.33
C TYR A 7 9.45 5.17 6.85
N PRO A 8 10.45 4.74 6.04
CA PRO A 8 10.48 5.02 4.61
C PRO A 8 9.18 4.66 3.89
N GLN A 9 8.64 5.62 3.16
CA GLN A 9 7.29 5.55 2.60
C GLN A 9 7.21 6.09 1.17
N HIS A 10 6.17 5.72 0.43
CA HIS A 10 5.87 6.35 -0.85
C HIS A 10 5.36 7.78 -0.67
N ASP A 11 5.76 8.68 -1.57
CA ASP A 11 5.24 10.06 -1.64
C ASP A 11 3.89 10.05 -2.38
N ILE A 12 2.82 9.75 -1.65
CA ILE A 12 1.49 9.59 -2.23
C ILE A 12 0.96 10.89 -2.83
N GLU A 13 1.26 12.05 -2.25
CA GLU A 13 0.72 13.32 -2.74
C GLU A 13 1.49 13.82 -3.98
N CYS A 14 2.79 13.59 -4.05
CA CYS A 14 3.55 13.82 -5.29
C CYS A 14 3.05 12.93 -6.43
N LEU A 15 2.88 11.63 -6.16
CA LEU A 15 2.35 10.68 -7.14
C LEU A 15 0.93 11.05 -7.58
N TRP A 16 0.08 11.48 -6.64
CA TRP A 16 -1.28 11.93 -6.94
C TRP A 16 -1.30 13.14 -7.87
N THR A 17 -0.50 14.16 -7.55
CA THR A 17 -0.35 15.36 -8.39
C THR A 17 0.10 14.98 -9.79
N PHE A 18 1.14 14.14 -9.90
CA PHE A 18 1.64 13.64 -11.18
C PHE A 18 0.56 12.91 -12.00
N ILE A 19 -0.23 12.04 -11.36
CA ILE A 19 -1.32 11.31 -12.04
C ILE A 19 -2.36 12.28 -12.59
N LEU A 20 -2.83 13.24 -11.79
CA LEU A 20 -3.85 14.19 -12.22
C LEU A 20 -3.36 15.10 -13.35
N ASP A 21 -2.16 15.64 -13.23
CA ASP A 21 -1.56 16.52 -14.24
C ASP A 21 -1.39 15.78 -15.57
N SER A 22 -0.89 14.54 -15.53
CA SER A 22 -0.70 13.70 -16.71
C SER A 22 -2.04 13.36 -17.38
N LEU A 23 -3.05 12.98 -16.60
CA LEU A 23 -4.38 12.69 -17.14
C LEU A 23 -5.03 13.93 -17.76
N ALA A 24 -4.87 15.10 -17.13
CA ALA A 24 -5.37 16.36 -17.66
C ALA A 24 -4.69 16.77 -18.96
N GLU A 25 -3.37 16.55 -19.08
CA GLU A 25 -2.61 16.78 -20.31
C GLU A 25 -3.05 15.86 -21.44
N LEU A 26 -3.10 14.55 -21.19
CA LEU A 26 -3.55 13.57 -22.18
C LEU A 26 -4.98 13.87 -22.66
N HIS A 27 -5.88 14.24 -21.75
CA HIS A 27 -7.27 14.56 -22.11
C HIS A 27 -7.40 15.78 -23.02
N ARG A 28 -6.48 16.76 -22.91
CA ARG A 28 -6.47 17.95 -23.79
C ARG A 28 -6.09 17.57 -25.23
N GLU A 29 -5.27 16.55 -25.41
CA GLU A 29 -4.84 16.07 -26.73
C GLU A 29 -5.85 15.09 -27.33
N GLN A 30 -6.37 14.16 -26.51
CA GLN A 30 -7.33 13.16 -26.93
C GLN A 30 -8.27 12.77 -25.78
N ARG A 31 -9.56 12.64 -26.08
CA ARG A 31 -10.55 12.14 -25.12
C ARG A 31 -10.14 10.76 -24.58
N ILE A 32 -10.13 10.63 -23.26
CA ILE A 32 -9.93 9.38 -22.53
C ILE A 32 -11.30 8.76 -22.25
N ASP A 33 -11.52 7.54 -22.74
CA ASP A 33 -12.77 6.81 -22.52
C ASP A 33 -12.69 5.85 -21.31
N ALA A 34 -11.48 5.41 -20.94
CA ALA A 34 -11.26 4.51 -19.81
C ALA A 34 -9.83 4.65 -19.24
N ILE A 35 -9.66 4.28 -17.97
CA ILE A 35 -8.37 4.23 -17.27
C ILE A 35 -8.20 2.83 -16.68
N SER A 36 -7.07 2.20 -16.94
CA SER A 36 -6.62 0.97 -16.28
C SER A 36 -5.40 1.27 -15.43
N ILE A 37 -5.35 0.74 -14.22
CA ILE A 37 -4.31 1.05 -13.24
C ILE A 37 -3.44 -0.19 -13.04
N THR A 38 -2.12 0.00 -13.10
CA THR A 38 -1.14 -1.03 -12.75
C THR A 38 -0.06 -0.42 -11.87
N THR A 39 0.45 -1.19 -10.93
CA THR A 39 1.56 -0.80 -10.04
C THR A 39 2.54 -1.95 -9.88
N HIS A 40 3.64 -1.73 -9.16
CA HIS A 40 4.41 -2.83 -8.60
C HIS A 40 3.59 -3.59 -7.53
N GLY A 41 3.98 -4.83 -7.26
CA GLY A 41 3.40 -5.65 -6.20
C GLY A 41 4.04 -5.39 -4.83
N ALA A 42 3.66 -6.20 -3.83
CA ALA A 42 4.15 -6.09 -2.45
C ALA A 42 3.90 -4.72 -1.79
N THR A 43 2.78 -4.06 -2.14
CA THR A 43 2.41 -2.78 -1.54
C THR A 43 0.95 -2.82 -1.11
N ALA A 44 0.72 -2.67 0.19
CA ALA A 44 -0.61 -2.57 0.79
C ALA A 44 -0.81 -1.19 1.40
N VAL A 45 -2.04 -0.69 1.31
CA VAL A 45 -2.43 0.62 1.81
C VAL A 45 -3.50 0.44 2.89
N LEU A 46 -3.24 1.02 4.07
CA LEU A 46 -4.16 1.07 5.19
C LEU A 46 -5.03 2.32 5.05
N VAL A 47 -6.31 2.15 4.72
CA VAL A 47 -7.26 3.23 4.44
C VAL A 47 -8.15 3.43 5.65
N ASP A 48 -8.27 4.68 6.12
CA ASP A 48 -9.17 5.04 7.22
C ASP A 48 -10.63 5.17 6.77
N ALA A 49 -11.55 5.37 7.72
CA ALA A 49 -12.98 5.49 7.42
C ALA A 49 -13.35 6.71 6.56
N GLY A 50 -12.48 7.72 6.48
CA GLY A 50 -12.63 8.90 5.63
C GLY A 50 -12.04 8.73 4.22
N GLY A 51 -11.45 7.58 3.90
CA GLY A 51 -10.75 7.34 2.64
C GLY A 51 -9.30 7.86 2.64
N GLY A 52 -8.81 8.36 3.77
CA GLY A 52 -7.44 8.80 3.97
C GLY A 52 -6.49 7.64 4.32
N LEU A 53 -5.22 7.98 4.55
CA LEU A 53 -4.22 7.00 5.00
C LEU A 53 -4.25 6.88 6.52
N ALA A 54 -4.51 5.66 7.03
CA ALA A 54 -4.36 5.37 8.46
C ALA A 54 -2.89 5.35 8.89
N LEU A 55 -2.01 4.93 7.97
CA LEU A 55 -0.57 4.90 8.10
C LEU A 55 0.09 5.18 6.73
N PRO A 56 1.31 5.75 6.69
CA PRO A 56 2.02 5.95 5.43
C PRO A 56 2.23 4.65 4.66
N VAL A 57 2.20 4.71 3.33
CA VAL A 57 2.40 3.52 2.49
C VAL A 57 3.88 3.11 2.53
N LEU A 58 4.16 2.00 3.20
CA LEU A 58 5.52 1.50 3.43
C LEU A 58 6.25 1.22 2.11
N ASP A 59 7.51 1.65 2.04
CA ASP A 59 8.43 1.25 0.96
C ASP A 59 8.82 -0.22 1.14
N TYR A 60 8.51 -1.08 0.17
CA TYR A 60 8.75 -2.53 0.30
C TYR A 60 10.24 -2.88 0.40
N GLU A 61 11.15 -1.98 0.05
CA GLU A 61 12.60 -2.17 0.20
C GLU A 61 13.07 -1.92 1.65
N PHE A 62 12.22 -1.33 2.49
CA PHE A 62 12.53 -1.07 3.89
C PHE A 62 12.54 -2.36 4.72
N SER A 63 13.63 -2.59 5.46
CA SER A 63 13.83 -3.79 6.29
C SER A 63 13.09 -3.76 7.63
N GLY A 64 12.28 -2.74 7.92
CA GLY A 64 11.51 -2.63 9.17
C GLY A 64 10.75 -3.90 9.53
N PRO A 65 9.99 -4.53 8.61
CA PRO A 65 9.28 -5.77 8.88
C PRO A 65 10.13 -6.94 9.38
N ASP A 66 11.44 -6.94 9.13
CA ASP A 66 12.34 -7.98 9.62
C ASP A 66 12.61 -7.87 11.14
N GLU A 67 12.28 -6.75 11.79
CA GLU A 67 12.33 -6.58 13.25
C GLU A 67 11.53 -7.66 13.99
N PHE A 68 10.38 -8.07 13.43
CA PHE A 68 9.53 -9.11 14.00
C PHE A 68 9.48 -10.38 13.13
N ALA A 69 10.56 -10.66 12.38
CA ALA A 69 10.62 -11.81 11.47
C ALA A 69 10.32 -13.13 12.18
N GLU A 70 10.96 -13.39 13.33
CA GLU A 70 10.78 -14.63 14.10
C GLU A 70 9.34 -14.79 14.58
N ASP A 71 8.75 -13.71 15.12
CA ASP A 71 7.36 -13.71 15.60
C ASP A 71 6.37 -13.93 14.45
N TYR A 72 6.60 -13.32 13.29
CA TYR A 72 5.75 -13.51 12.12
C TYR A 72 5.88 -14.92 11.54
N ASP A 73 7.10 -15.48 11.53
CA ASP A 73 7.37 -16.82 11.02
C ASP A 73 6.63 -17.91 11.83
N LEU A 74 6.33 -17.66 13.10
CA LEU A 74 5.52 -18.56 13.94
C LEU A 74 4.03 -18.58 13.56
N ILE A 75 3.50 -17.51 12.96
CA ILE A 75 2.06 -17.36 12.71
C ILE A 75 1.69 -17.35 11.23
N ARG A 76 2.65 -17.14 10.32
CA ARG A 76 2.37 -17.07 8.89
C ARG A 76 1.89 -18.42 8.35
N PRO A 77 0.91 -18.45 7.43
CA PRO A 77 0.52 -19.69 6.79
C PRO A 77 1.67 -20.31 5.98
N PRO A 78 1.70 -21.65 5.83
CA PRO A 78 2.72 -22.32 5.04
C PRO A 78 2.59 -21.98 3.55
N PHE A 79 3.68 -22.18 2.80
CA PHE A 79 3.70 -21.91 1.35
C PHE A 79 2.62 -22.67 0.58
N VAL A 80 2.32 -23.91 0.98
CA VAL A 80 1.30 -24.75 0.33
C VAL A 80 -0.10 -24.13 0.35
N GLU A 81 -0.38 -23.24 1.31
CA GLU A 81 -1.66 -22.57 1.45
C GLU A 81 -1.70 -21.26 0.66
N THR A 82 -0.61 -20.49 0.66
CA THR A 82 -0.59 -19.11 0.14
C THR A 82 0.12 -18.94 -1.19
N GLY A 83 0.91 -19.92 -1.63
CA GLY A 83 1.82 -19.81 -2.76
C GLY A 83 2.89 -18.73 -2.60
N THR A 84 3.05 -18.14 -1.41
CA THR A 84 3.92 -16.99 -1.18
C THR A 84 5.13 -17.40 -0.36
N PRO A 85 6.37 -17.29 -0.89
CA PRO A 85 7.57 -17.58 -0.11
C PRO A 85 7.79 -16.53 0.98
N ARG A 86 8.56 -16.89 2.01
CA ARG A 86 9.03 -15.90 3.00
C ARG A 86 10.14 -15.08 2.36
N LEU A 87 9.80 -13.86 1.93
CA LEU A 87 10.72 -12.87 1.38
C LEU A 87 11.09 -11.84 2.45
N PRO A 88 12.32 -11.27 2.43
CA PRO A 88 12.78 -10.30 3.42
C PRO A 88 12.10 -8.93 3.26
N ALA A 89 12.37 -8.02 4.21
CA ALA A 89 11.91 -6.63 4.18
C ALA A 89 10.39 -6.52 4.02
N GLY A 90 9.92 -5.50 3.32
CA GLY A 90 8.52 -5.32 2.97
C GLY A 90 8.04 -6.20 1.81
N LEU A 91 8.78 -7.17 1.30
CA LEU A 91 8.33 -7.95 0.13
C LEU A 91 7.18 -8.93 0.43
N ASN A 92 6.87 -9.17 1.71
CA ASN A 92 5.74 -9.99 2.14
C ASN A 92 4.68 -9.11 2.83
N ILE A 93 3.50 -8.96 2.22
CA ILE A 93 2.44 -8.07 2.72
C ILE A 93 2.01 -8.43 4.14
N GLY A 94 1.88 -9.72 4.46
CA GLY A 94 1.53 -10.14 5.82
C GLY A 94 2.59 -9.71 6.85
N ALA A 95 3.87 -9.74 6.49
CA ALA A 95 4.95 -9.25 7.36
C ALA A 95 4.87 -7.71 7.53
N GLN A 96 4.57 -6.97 6.47
CA GLN A 96 4.37 -5.52 6.56
C GLN A 96 3.24 -5.16 7.51
N LEU A 97 2.09 -5.82 7.37
CA LEU A 97 0.90 -5.56 8.17
C LEU A 97 1.12 -5.96 9.64
N PHE A 98 1.77 -7.10 9.86
CA PHE A 98 2.14 -7.54 11.20
C PHE A 98 3.06 -6.55 11.89
N TRP A 99 4.09 -6.07 11.19
CA TRP A 99 5.02 -5.08 11.72
C TRP A 99 4.33 -3.73 12.00
N GLN A 100 3.53 -3.21 11.07
CA GLN A 100 2.77 -1.96 11.28
C GLN A 100 1.79 -2.07 12.44
N GLN A 101 1.09 -3.20 12.58
CA GLN A 101 0.18 -3.46 13.70
C GLN A 101 0.92 -3.47 15.04
N ARG A 102 2.12 -4.06 15.11
CA ARG A 102 2.91 -4.11 16.35
C ARG A 102 3.54 -2.77 16.69
N ARG A 103 4.07 -2.06 15.70
CA ARG A 103 4.82 -0.82 15.91
C ARG A 103 3.94 0.41 16.09
N PHE A 104 2.75 0.41 15.48
CA PHE A 104 1.80 1.51 15.44
C PHE A 104 0.35 1.01 15.70
N PRO A 105 0.09 0.35 16.85
CA PRO A 105 -1.20 -0.30 17.09
C PRO A 105 -2.38 0.69 17.10
N ALA A 106 -2.18 1.91 17.56
CA ALA A 106 -3.22 2.93 17.65
C ALA A 106 -3.61 3.48 16.27
N GLU A 107 -2.63 3.68 15.39
CA GLU A 107 -2.82 4.14 14.01
C GLU A 107 -3.38 3.00 13.15
N PHE A 108 -2.84 1.80 13.27
CA PHE A 108 -3.32 0.61 12.57
C PHE A 108 -4.79 0.33 12.89
N ALA A 109 -5.22 0.53 14.14
CA ALA A 109 -6.62 0.37 14.55
C ALA A 109 -7.60 1.37 13.87
N LYS A 110 -7.11 2.44 13.23
CA LYS A 110 -7.93 3.38 12.46
C LYS A 110 -8.21 2.90 11.04
N ALA A 111 -7.50 1.88 10.56
CA ALA A 111 -7.72 1.32 9.24
C ALA A 111 -9.13 0.68 9.16
N ALA A 112 -9.96 1.21 8.27
CA ALA A 112 -11.26 0.65 7.93
C ALA A 112 -11.16 -0.36 6.78
N ALA A 113 -10.12 -0.25 5.95
CA ALA A 113 -9.85 -1.16 4.85
C ALA A 113 -8.35 -1.35 4.62
N ILE A 114 -7.99 -2.52 4.09
CA ILE A 114 -6.65 -2.82 3.55
C ILE A 114 -6.84 -3.08 2.06
N VAL A 115 -6.24 -2.24 1.23
CA VAL A 115 -6.34 -2.36 -0.23
C VAL A 115 -4.95 -2.51 -0.84
N MET A 116 -4.87 -3.22 -1.96
CA MET A 116 -3.63 -3.27 -2.74
C MET A 116 -3.42 -1.95 -3.48
N TYR A 117 -2.18 -1.68 -3.88
CA TYR A 117 -1.81 -0.38 -4.40
C TYR A 117 -2.58 0.08 -5.66
N PRO A 118 -2.91 -0.78 -6.65
CA PRO A 118 -3.78 -0.39 -7.76
C PRO A 118 -5.19 0.02 -7.31
N GLN A 119 -5.78 -0.76 -6.39
CA GLN A 119 -7.12 -0.49 -5.83
C GLN A 119 -7.13 0.81 -5.02
N TYR A 120 -6.03 1.16 -4.34
CA TYR A 120 -5.90 2.46 -3.69
C TYR A 120 -6.01 3.63 -4.69
N TRP A 121 -5.34 3.53 -5.85
CA TRP A 121 -5.46 4.56 -6.88
C TRP A 121 -6.84 4.57 -7.53
N ALA A 122 -7.47 3.40 -7.70
CA ALA A 122 -8.86 3.33 -8.15
C ALA A 122 -9.79 4.06 -7.17
N LEU A 123 -9.62 3.83 -5.86
CA LEU A 123 -10.35 4.54 -4.81
C LEU A 123 -10.09 6.06 -4.89
N ARG A 124 -8.83 6.50 -4.99
CA ARG A 124 -8.49 7.94 -5.08
C ARG A 124 -9.10 8.62 -6.30
N LEU A 125 -9.12 7.95 -7.45
CA LEU A 125 -9.66 8.49 -8.70
C LEU A 125 -11.20 8.50 -8.75
N THR A 126 -11.85 7.55 -8.08
CA THR A 126 -13.30 7.33 -8.25
C THR A 126 -14.13 7.60 -6.99
N GLY A 127 -13.51 7.63 -5.82
CA GLY A 127 -14.18 7.62 -4.52
C GLY A 127 -14.81 6.28 -4.16
N VAL A 128 -14.61 5.22 -4.96
CA VAL A 128 -15.23 3.91 -4.74
C VAL A 128 -14.16 2.89 -4.34
N ALA A 129 -14.33 2.28 -3.17
CA ALA A 129 -13.49 1.18 -2.72
C ALA A 129 -13.99 -0.13 -3.36
N VAL A 130 -13.22 -0.67 -4.31
CA VAL A 130 -13.50 -1.94 -4.98
C VAL A 130 -12.27 -2.85 -4.95
N ASN A 131 -12.50 -4.15 -4.99
CA ASN A 131 -11.47 -5.17 -5.16
C ASN A 131 -11.82 -6.07 -6.37
N GLU A 132 -10.83 -6.77 -6.90
CA GLU A 132 -10.97 -7.72 -8.02
C GLU A 132 -11.64 -9.04 -7.61
#